data_AF-A0A2P8G8W9-F1
#
_entry.id   AF-A0A2P8G8W9-F1
#
_cell.length_a   1.000
_cell.length_b   1.000
_cell.length_c   1.000
_cell.angle_alpha   90.00
_cell.angle_beta   90.00
_cell.angle_gamma   90.00
#
_symmetry.space_group_name_H-M   'P 1'
#
loop_
_entity.id
_entity.type
_entity.pdbx_description
1 polymer ?
#
loop_
_entity_poly.entity_id
_entity_poly.type
_entity_poly.pdbx_seq_one_letter_code
_entity_poly.pdbx_strand_id
1 'polypeptide(L)'
;MVMLAMFVSCNNGDVSIAVKDEDDYYRFKARFDDNLSTEVTGFLNDHLSTVRIDPEKDSKVITVLPDQTRLTVESSPGEVMIYLDKEENSRDSYHRIKNLCEGVKDVILKHSKGNSRLENARSN
;
A
#
# COMPACT_ATOMS: atom_id res chain seq x y z
N MET A 1 4.98 -18.42 21.58
CA MET A 1 4.38 -17.24 20.91
C MET A 1 3.78 -17.73 19.60
N VAL A 2 2.54 -17.36 19.31
CA VAL A 2 1.81 -17.84 18.13
C VAL A 2 2.14 -16.90 16.97
N MET A 3 2.91 -17.40 15.99
CA MET A 3 3.11 -16.75 14.69
C MET A 3 1.75 -16.60 13.99
N LEU A 4 1.34 -15.38 13.71
CA LEU A 4 0.14 -15.10 12.93
C LEU A 4 0.51 -14.38 11.63
N ALA A 5 1.13 -15.13 10.71
CA ALA A 5 1.32 -14.67 9.34
C ALA A 5 -0.04 -14.71 8.60
N MET A 6 -0.76 -13.59 8.60
CA MET A 6 -1.99 -13.45 7.81
C MET A 6 -1.62 -13.21 6.33
N PHE A 7 -1.41 -14.29 5.58
CA PHE A 7 -1.31 -14.23 4.13
C PHE A 7 -2.70 -14.06 3.51
N VAL A 8 -3.21 -12.83 3.43
CA VAL A 8 -4.37 -12.51 2.58
C VAL A 8 -3.85 -12.25 1.17
N SER A 9 -3.61 -13.34 0.42
CA SER A 9 -3.26 -13.27 -1.00
C SER A 9 -4.57 -13.27 -1.81
N CYS A 10 -5.04 -12.09 -2.21
CA CYS A 10 -6.07 -11.98 -3.24
C CYS A 10 -5.39 -11.97 -4.61
N ASN A 11 -5.38 -13.11 -5.31
CA ASN A 11 -4.75 -13.25 -6.63
C ASN A 11 -5.80 -13.09 -7.73
N ASN A 12 -6.08 -11.86 -8.14
CA ASN A 12 -7.04 -11.54 -9.19
C ASN A 12 -6.27 -10.93 -10.36
N GLY A 13 -5.70 -11.78 -11.24
CA GLY A 13 -5.06 -11.47 -12.54
C GLY A 13 -3.87 -10.50 -12.53
N ASP A 14 -4.11 -9.29 -12.06
CA ASP A 14 -3.27 -8.10 -12.20
C ASP A 14 -2.96 -7.43 -10.85
N VAL A 15 -3.59 -7.90 -9.76
CA VAL A 15 -3.40 -7.38 -8.40
C VAL A 15 -2.76 -8.43 -7.50
N SER A 16 -1.69 -8.05 -6.82
CA SER A 16 -1.02 -8.83 -5.78
C SER A 16 -0.76 -7.94 -4.57
N ILE A 17 -1.24 -8.33 -3.39
CA ILE A 17 -1.03 -7.60 -2.14
C ILE A 17 -0.43 -8.58 -1.12
N ALA A 18 0.70 -8.19 -0.55
CA ALA A 18 1.42 -8.96 0.46
C ALA A 18 1.67 -8.10 1.69
N VAL A 19 1.27 -8.62 2.86
CA VAL A 19 1.51 -7.99 4.16
C VAL A 19 2.38 -8.91 5.00
N LYS A 20 3.45 -8.38 5.56
CA LYS A 20 4.26 -9.04 6.59
C LYS A 20 4.20 -8.21 7.86
N ASP A 21 3.83 -8.86 8.95
CA ASP A 21 3.58 -8.25 10.25
C ASP A 21 4.36 -9.08 11.28
N GLU A 22 5.67 -8.84 11.35
CA GLU A 22 6.60 -9.56 12.24
C GLU A 22 6.80 -8.77 13.53
N ASP A 23 7.51 -9.32 14.52
CA ASP A 23 7.68 -8.66 15.82
C ASP A 23 8.44 -7.32 15.70
N ASP A 24 9.43 -7.25 14.81
CA ASP A 24 10.37 -6.14 14.60
C ASP A 24 9.95 -5.18 13.47
N TYR A 25 9.14 -5.63 12.51
CA TYR A 25 8.71 -4.76 11.40
C TYR A 25 7.31 -5.02 10.87
N TYR A 26 6.79 -4.02 10.17
CA TYR A 26 5.63 -4.12 9.30
C TYR A 26 6.02 -3.77 7.87
N ARG A 27 5.62 -4.62 6.92
CA ARG A 27 5.83 -4.39 5.48
C ARG A 27 4.55 -4.66 4.71
N PHE A 28 4.11 -3.64 3.98
CA PHE A 28 3.06 -3.74 2.98
C PHE A 28 3.70 -3.64 1.59
N LYS A 29 3.39 -4.58 0.70
CA LYS A 29 3.77 -4.51 -0.72
C LYS A 29 2.54 -4.80 -1.58
N ALA A 30 2.27 -3.93 -2.54
CA ALA A 30 1.20 -4.11 -3.50
C ALA A 30 1.72 -3.91 -4.92
N ARG A 31 1.29 -4.80 -5.82
CA ARG A 31 1.46 -4.71 -7.27
C ARG A 31 0.08 -4.66 -7.91
N PHE A 32 -0.09 -3.78 -8.87
CA PHE A 32 -1.37 -3.46 -9.52
C PHE A 32 -1.12 -2.91 -10.93
N ASP A 33 -2.18 -2.64 -11.68
CA ASP A 33 -2.10 -2.03 -13.02
C ASP A 33 -1.51 -0.60 -12.94
N ASP A 34 -0.50 -0.29 -13.74
CA ASP A 34 0.19 1.00 -13.77
C ASP A 34 -0.77 2.20 -13.90
N ASN A 35 -1.94 2.04 -14.52
CA ASN A 35 -2.97 3.08 -14.64
C ASN A 35 -3.53 3.53 -13.27
N LEU A 36 -3.40 2.71 -12.23
CA LEU A 36 -3.82 3.03 -10.86
C LEU A 36 -2.74 3.77 -10.07
N SER A 37 -1.52 3.93 -10.61
CA SER A 37 -0.41 4.57 -9.90
C SER A 37 -0.74 6.00 -9.47
N THR A 38 -1.43 6.77 -10.32
CA THR A 38 -1.86 8.14 -9.98
C THR A 38 -2.83 8.18 -8.80
N GLU A 39 -3.78 7.24 -8.73
CA GLU A 39 -4.76 7.22 -7.63
C GLU A 39 -4.14 6.73 -6.33
N VAL A 40 -3.31 5.68 -6.40
CA VAL A 40 -2.61 5.15 -5.22
C VAL A 40 -1.63 6.17 -4.65
N THR A 41 -0.81 6.82 -5.50
CA THR A 41 0.13 7.85 -5.04
C THR A 41 -0.60 9.11 -4.57
N GLY A 42 -1.71 9.48 -5.20
CA GLY A 42 -2.58 10.57 -4.74
C GLY A 42 -3.08 10.32 -3.32
N PHE A 43 -3.65 9.13 -3.07
CA PHE A 43 -4.08 8.72 -1.74
C PHE A 43 -2.95 8.79 -0.71
N LEU A 44 -1.75 8.33 -1.07
CA LEU A 44 -0.59 8.38 -0.18
C LEU A 44 -0.13 9.81 0.08
N ASN A 45 -0.04 10.66 -0.93
CA ASN A 45 0.38 12.06 -0.79
C ASN A 45 -0.60 12.85 0.10
N ASP A 46 -1.90 12.55 0.03
CA ASP A 46 -2.93 13.19 0.87
C ASP A 46 -2.80 12.81 2.35
N HIS A 47 -2.40 11.58 2.65
CA HIS A 47 -2.29 11.07 4.03
C HIS A 47 -0.88 11.20 4.62
N LEU A 48 0.15 11.28 3.76
CA LEU A 48 1.56 11.47 4.10
C LEU A 48 1.96 12.88 3.65
N SER A 49 1.45 13.89 4.35
CA SER A 49 1.59 15.32 4.02
C SER A 49 3.04 15.82 3.82
N THR A 50 4.05 15.03 4.20
CA THR A 50 5.48 15.35 4.04
C THR A 50 6.14 14.64 2.85
N VAL A 51 5.43 13.77 2.13
CA VAL A 51 5.96 13.00 0.99
C VAL A 51 5.31 13.48 -0.30
N ARG A 52 6.12 13.60 -1.36
CA ARG A 52 5.63 13.75 -2.73
C ARG A 52 6.14 12.58 -3.54
N ILE A 53 5.23 11.66 -3.83
CA ILE A 53 5.47 10.50 -4.69
C ILE A 53 5.06 10.87 -6.11
N ASP A 54 5.97 10.67 -7.06
CA ASP A 54 5.70 10.80 -8.50
C ASP A 54 5.20 9.43 -9.02
N PRO A 55 3.97 9.33 -9.55
CA PRO A 55 3.43 8.07 -10.05
C PRO A 55 4.15 7.51 -11.28
N GLU A 56 4.89 8.33 -12.03
CA GLU A 56 5.52 7.93 -13.28
C GLU A 56 6.99 7.51 -13.10
N LYS A 57 7.53 7.62 -11.88
CA LYS A 57 8.95 7.37 -11.60
C LYS A 57 9.16 6.49 -10.39
N ASP A 58 10.26 5.76 -10.45
CA ASP A 58 10.80 5.06 -9.30
C ASP A 58 11.18 6.08 -8.22
N SER A 59 10.72 5.84 -7.01
CA SER A 59 11.00 6.69 -5.86
C SER A 59 11.23 5.85 -4.62
N LYS A 60 12.18 6.27 -3.80
CA LYS A 60 12.41 5.75 -2.46
C LYS A 60 12.56 6.92 -1.52
N VAL A 61 11.60 7.05 -0.61
CA VAL A 61 11.56 8.14 0.37
C VAL A 61 11.62 7.56 1.77
N ILE A 62 12.59 8.02 2.54
CA ILE A 62 12.63 7.83 3.99
C ILE A 62 12.15 9.14 4.59
N THR A 63 11.05 9.10 5.34
CA THR A 63 10.42 10.30 5.90
C THR A 63 10.09 10.13 7.38
N VAL A 64 9.89 11.26 8.04
CA VAL A 64 9.34 11.34 9.40
C VAL A 64 8.06 12.16 9.34
N LEU A 65 6.95 11.57 9.80
CA LEU A 65 5.65 12.23 9.86
C LEU A 65 5.57 13.19 11.06
N PRO A 66 4.56 14.10 11.10
CA PRO A 66 4.40 15.04 12.21
C PRO A 66 4.27 14.40 13.60
N ASP A 67 3.81 13.14 13.67
CA ASP A 67 3.72 12.36 14.90
C ASP A 67 5.01 11.58 15.22
N GLN A 68 6.13 11.95 14.59
CA GLN A 68 7.44 11.30 14.70
C GLN A 68 7.51 9.88 14.12
N THR A 69 6.48 9.41 13.41
CA THR A 69 6.55 8.12 12.71
C THR A 69 7.60 8.15 11.59
N ARG A 70 8.62 7.30 11.68
CA ARG A 70 9.63 7.11 10.64
C ARG A 70 9.23 5.96 9.73
N LEU A 71 9.08 6.22 8.43
CA LEU A 71 8.73 5.19 7.45
C LEU A 71 9.59 5.27 6.20
N THR A 72 9.69 4.13 5.51
CA THR A 72 10.22 4.05 4.14
C THR A 72 9.07 3.77 3.19
N VAL A 73 8.97 4.56 2.13
CA VAL A 73 8.04 4.35 1.02
C VAL A 73 8.85 4.17 -0.26
N GLU A 74 8.65 3.05 -0.92
CA GLU A 74 9.18 2.78 -2.26
C GLU A 74 7.99 2.69 -3.23
N SER A 75 8.13 3.29 -4.41
CA SER A 75 7.10 3.27 -5.44
C SER A 75 7.72 3.21 -6.82
N SER A 76 7.02 2.57 -7.74
CA SER A 76 7.24 2.64 -9.19
C SER A 76 5.87 2.56 -9.87
N PRO A 77 5.76 2.79 -11.19
CA PRO A 77 4.54 2.46 -11.91
C PRO A 77 4.08 1.02 -11.58
N GLY A 78 2.83 0.89 -11.14
CA GLY A 78 2.19 -0.39 -10.80
C GLY A 78 2.65 -1.06 -9.51
N GLU A 79 3.49 -0.42 -8.69
CA GLU A 79 3.98 -1.01 -7.44
C GLU A 79 4.17 0.02 -6.32
N VAL A 80 3.80 -0.38 -5.10
CA VAL A 80 4.15 0.37 -3.89
C VAL A 80 4.59 -0.58 -2.78
N MET A 81 5.58 -0.14 -2.00
CA MET A 81 6.03 -0.80 -0.79
C MET A 81 6.16 0.22 0.35
N ILE A 82 5.60 -0.13 1.50
CA ILE A 82 5.67 0.67 2.72
C ILE A 82 6.31 -0.22 3.80
N TYR A 83 7.37 0.31 4.41
CA TYR A 83 8.08 -0.36 5.48
C TYR A 83 8.13 0.52 6.73
N LEU A 84 7.84 -0.11 7.87
CA LEU A 84 7.90 0.47 9.19
C LEU A 84 8.69 -0.46 10.11
N ASP A 85 9.74 0.08 10.71
CA ASP A 85 10.45 -0.57 11.81
C ASP A 85 9.68 -0.34 13.12
N LYS A 86 9.28 -1.42 13.82
CA LYS A 86 8.50 -1.34 15.06
C LYS A 86 9.36 -1.10 16.29
N GLU A 87 10.66 -1.33 16.20
CA GLU A 87 11.60 -0.99 17.28
C GLU A 87 11.90 0.52 17.30
N GLU A 88 11.85 1.17 16.12
CA GLU A 88 12.02 2.63 16.00
C GLU A 88 10.73 3.45 16.12
N ASN A 89 9.56 2.80 16.13
CA ASN A 89 8.26 3.48 16.10
C ASN A 89 7.34 3.05 17.24
N SER A 90 6.45 3.96 17.65
CA SER A 90 5.45 3.65 18.67
C SER A 90 4.41 2.65 18.14
N ARG A 91 3.72 1.98 19.08
CA ARG A 91 2.58 1.12 18.73
C ARG A 91 1.47 1.87 18.00
N ASP A 92 1.23 3.13 18.37
CA ASP A 92 0.23 3.98 17.72
C ASP A 92 0.64 4.32 16.28
N SER A 93 1.92 4.61 16.04
CA SER A 93 2.50 4.79 14.70
C SER A 93 2.26 3.54 13.85
N TYR A 94 2.52 2.35 14.38
CA TYR A 94 2.23 1.09 13.70
C TYR A 94 0.75 0.95 13.32
N HIS A 95 -0.17 1.17 14.26
CA HIS A 95 -1.60 1.05 13.96
C HIS A 95 -2.06 2.08 12.92
N ARG A 96 -1.53 3.30 12.97
CA ARG A 96 -1.80 4.34 11.97
C ARG A 96 -1.34 3.92 10.57
N ILE A 97 -0.10 3.43 10.43
CA ILE A 97 0.42 2.98 9.13
C ILE A 97 -0.31 1.74 8.61
N LYS A 98 -0.69 0.82 9.49
CA LYS A 98 -1.53 -0.33 9.11
C LYS A 98 -2.88 0.12 8.55
N ASN A 99 -3.54 1.08 9.20
CA ASN A 99 -4.81 1.64 8.70
C ASN A 99 -4.65 2.36 7.35
N LEU A 100 -3.54 3.09 7.17
CA LEU A 100 -3.19 3.69 5.88
C LEU A 100 -3.10 2.63 4.77
N CYS A 101 -2.43 1.51 5.05
CA CYS A 101 -2.25 0.43 4.09
C CYS A 101 -3.56 -0.30 3.75
N GLU A 102 -4.50 -0.42 4.69
CA GLU A 102 -5.86 -0.90 4.37
C GLU A 102 -6.58 0.06 3.42
N GLY A 103 -6.44 1.38 3.59
CA GLY A 103 -6.98 2.36 2.64
C GLY A 103 -6.39 2.24 1.23
N VAL A 104 -5.07 2.03 1.12
CA VAL A 104 -4.42 1.75 -0.18
C VAL A 104 -4.98 0.49 -0.83
N LYS A 105 -5.16 -0.58 -0.03
CA LYS A 105 -5.74 -1.83 -0.51
C LYS A 105 -7.17 -1.65 -1.00
N ASP A 106 -8.00 -0.83 -0.33
CA ASP A 106 -9.35 -0.50 -0.80
C ASP A 106 -9.34 0.23 -2.16
N VAL A 107 -8.44 1.20 -2.35
CA VAL A 107 -8.27 1.90 -3.64
C VAL A 107 -7.98 0.92 -4.78
N ILE A 108 -7.02 0.00 -4.56
CA ILE A 108 -6.62 -1.00 -5.55
C ILE A 108 -7.75 -1.99 -5.84
N LEU A 109 -8.38 -2.54 -4.80
CA LEU A 109 -9.41 -3.58 -4.94
C LEU A 109 -10.71 -3.06 -5.55
N LYS A 110 -11.06 -1.79 -5.32
CA LYS A 110 -12.23 -1.15 -5.94
C LYS A 110 -12.12 -1.14 -7.47
N HIS A 111 -10.93 -0.87 -8.00
CA HIS A 111 -10.69 -0.83 -9.44
C HIS A 111 -10.60 -2.22 -10.07
N SER A 112 -9.99 -3.18 -9.39
CA SER A 112 -9.98 -4.59 -9.84
C SER A 112 -11.38 -5.19 -9.98
N LYS A 113 -12.30 -4.85 -9.06
CA LYS A 113 -13.72 -5.26 -9.11
C LYS A 113 -14.57 -4.49 -10.13
N GLY A 114 -14.13 -3.29 -10.53
CA GLY A 114 -14.82 -2.45 -11.52
C GLY A 114 -14.67 -2.98 -12.94
N ASN A 115 -13.47 -3.42 -13.32
CA ASN A 115 -13.19 -3.94 -14.67
C ASN A 115 -13.91 -5.27 -14.97
N SER A 116 -14.13 -6.11 -13.96
CA SER A 116 -14.84 -7.38 -14.10
C SER A 116 -16.36 -7.23 -14.34
N ARG A 117 -16.94 -6.04 -14.12
CA ARG A 117 -18.35 -5.76 -14.47
C ARG A 117 -18.55 -5.23 -15.89
N LEU A 118 -17.52 -4.68 -16.52
CA LEU A 118 -17.63 -4.09 -17.86
C LEU A 118 -17.44 -5.11 -18.99
N GLU A 119 -16.73 -6.21 -18.76
CA GLU A 119 -16.62 -7.29 -19.76
C GLU A 119 -17.92 -8.09 -19.95
N ASN A 120 -18.78 -8.19 -18.93
CA ASN A 120 -20.03 -8.93 -19.03
C ASN A 120 -21.20 -8.12 -19.64
N ALA A 121 -20.98 -6.85 -19.99
CA ALA A 121 -21.98 -5.98 -20.60
C ALA A 121 -21.78 -5.75 -22.11
N ARG A 122 -20.71 -6.30 -22.71
CA ARG A 122 -20.43 -6.24 -24.15
C ARG A 122 -20.76 -7.52 -24.92
N SER A 123 -21.29 -8.54 -24.24
CA SER A 123 -21.85 -9.74 -24.85
C SER A 123 -23.35 -9.82 -24.56
N ASN A 124 -24.15 -8.91 -25.13
CA ASN A 124 -25.57 -9.15 -25.41
C ASN A 124 -26.03 -8.25 -26.55
#